data_AF-W1J9C1-F1
#
_entry.id   AF-W1J9C1-F1
#
_cell.length_a   1.000
_cell.length_b   1.000
_cell.length_c   1.000
_cell.angle_alpha   90.00
_cell.angle_beta   90.00
_cell.angle_gamma   90.00
#
_symmetry.space_group_name_H-M   'P 1'
#
loop_
_entity.id
_entity.type
_entity.pdbx_description
1 polymer ?
#
loop_
_entity_poly.entity_id
_entity_poly.type
_entity_poly.pdbx_seq_one_letter_code
_entity_poly.pdbx_strand_id
1 'polypeptide(L)' 'MSHDKHVQQSRTPRGVASDKQVVMRLSLEDHEELKALAIKESRSISSLARIYYLAGKKSSQVQVE' A
#
# COMPACT_ATOMS: atom_id res chain seq x y z
N MET A 1 -11.22 45.25 -9.28
CA MET A 1 -11.81 43.91 -9.07
C MET A 1 -10.83 42.89 -9.59
N SER A 2 -9.99 42.34 -8.71
CA SER A 2 -8.91 41.42 -9.10
C SER A 2 -9.44 40.00 -8.99
N HIS A 3 -9.48 39.26 -10.09
CA HIS A 3 -9.92 37.86 -10.08
C HIS A 3 -8.82 36.97 -9.47
N ASP A 4 -9.16 36.29 -8.37
CA ASP A 4 -8.30 35.29 -7.75
C ASP A 4 -7.96 34.18 -8.75
N LYS A 5 -6.67 33.85 -8.82
CA LYS A 5 -6.12 32.84 -9.72
C LYS A 5 -6.82 31.51 -9.45
N HIS A 6 -7.51 30.95 -10.45
CA HIS A 6 -8.05 29.59 -10.41
C HIS A 6 -6.89 28.58 -10.34
N VAL A 7 -6.34 28.37 -9.16
CA VAL A 7 -5.42 27.26 -8.90
C VAL A 7 -6.26 25.99 -8.96
N GLN A 8 -6.04 25.16 -9.98
CA GLN A 8 -6.67 23.85 -10.08
C GLN A 8 -6.29 23.05 -8.83
N GLN A 9 -7.25 22.88 -7.92
CA GLN A 9 -7.06 22.02 -6.76
C GLN A 9 -7.06 20.58 -7.25
N SER A 10 -5.93 19.89 -7.09
CA SER A 10 -5.81 18.47 -7.42
C SER A 10 -6.93 17.68 -6.71
N ARG A 11 -7.61 16.82 -7.47
CA ARG A 11 -8.61 15.87 -6.95
C ARG A 11 -8.00 14.69 -6.20
N THR A 12 -6.67 14.62 -6.09
CA THR A 12 -6.02 13.58 -5.28
C THR A 12 -6.38 13.78 -3.81
N PRO A 13 -6.81 12.73 -3.09
CA PRO A 13 -7.17 12.87 -1.69
C PRO A 13 -5.98 13.42 -0.91
N ARG A 14 -6.19 14.47 -0.12
CA ARG A 14 -5.15 15.04 0.75
C ARG A 14 -4.77 13.95 1.76
N GLY A 15 -3.51 13.49 1.71
CA GLY A 15 -2.97 12.51 2.66
C GLY A 15 -2.54 11.16 2.07
N VAL A 16 -2.93 10.79 0.85
CA VAL A 16 -2.48 9.49 0.25
C VAL A 16 -1.04 9.56 -0.26
N ALA A 17 -0.51 10.77 -0.49
CA ALA A 17 0.81 11.01 -1.06
C ALA A 17 1.89 11.38 -0.02
N SER A 18 1.56 11.48 1.27
CA SER A 18 2.46 12.11 2.25
C SER A 18 3.47 11.16 2.90
N ASP A 19 3.19 9.86 2.97
CA ASP A 19 4.12 8.89 3.52
C ASP A 19 4.64 8.00 2.40
N LYS A 20 5.94 8.16 2.12
CA LYS A 20 6.68 7.49 1.04
C LYS A 20 6.40 5.99 1.08
N GLN A 21 5.81 5.46 0.03
CA GLN A 21 5.66 4.01 -0.11
C GLN A 21 7.04 3.36 -0.02
N VAL A 22 7.19 2.39 0.87
CA VAL A 22 8.45 1.65 1.04
C VAL A 22 8.50 0.57 -0.05
N VAL A 23 9.57 0.57 -0.84
CA VAL A 23 9.82 -0.47 -1.83
C VAL A 23 10.18 -1.76 -1.11
N MET A 24 9.46 -2.84 -1.40
CA MET A 24 9.76 -4.18 -0.89
C MET A 24 10.50 -4.98 -1.97
N ARG A 25 11.60 -5.64 -1.58
CA ARG A 25 12.29 -6.60 -2.45
C ARG A 25 11.69 -7.98 -2.20
N LEU A 26 11.16 -8.59 -3.25
CA LEU A 26 10.67 -9.96 -3.27
C LEU A 26 11.49 -10.78 -4.27
N SER A 27 11.53 -12.10 -4.07
CA SER A 27 11.96 -12.98 -5.16
C SER A 27 10.94 -12.92 -6.31
N LEU A 28 11.33 -13.39 -7.50
CA LEU A 28 10.41 -13.44 -8.63
C LEU A 28 9.22 -14.36 -8.37
N GLU A 29 9.45 -15.47 -7.68
CA GLU A 29 8.43 -16.45 -7.30
C GLU A 29 7.43 -15.83 -6.32
N ASP A 30 7.90 -15.25 -5.21
CA ASP A 30 7.06 -14.60 -4.21
C ASP A 30 6.20 -13.48 -4.81
N HIS A 31 6.76 -12.73 -5.76
CA HIS A 31 6.05 -11.63 -6.41
C HIS A 31 4.91 -12.14 -7.31
N GLU A 32 5.12 -13.20 -8.10
CA GLU A 32 4.07 -13.78 -8.94
C GLU A 32 2.97 -14.45 -8.11
N GLU A 33 3.33 -15.13 -7.02
CA GLU A 33 2.35 -15.66 -6.06
C GLU A 33 1.49 -14.55 -5.45
N LEU A 34 2.13 -13.50 -4.94
CA LEU A 34 1.43 -12.36 -4.35
C LEU A 34 0.52 -11.65 -5.35
N LYS A 35 0.95 -11.56 -6.62
CA LYS A 35 0.15 -10.99 -7.71
C LYS A 35 -1.06 -11.85 -8.04
N ALA A 36 -0.92 -13.17 -8.07
CA ALA A 36 -2.05 -14.09 -8.28
C ALA A 36 -3.09 -13.96 -7.16
N LEU A 37 -2.64 -13.85 -5.90
CA LEU A 37 -3.51 -13.62 -4.75
C LEU A 37 -4.18 -12.24 -4.81
N ALA A 38 -3.45 -11.20 -5.21
CA ALA A 38 -4.00 -9.85 -5.34
C ALA A 38 -5.14 -9.79 -6.36
N ILE A 39 -5.00 -10.49 -7.48
CA ILE A 39 -6.07 -10.64 -8.49
C ILE A 39 -7.26 -11.37 -7.89
N LYS A 40 -7.03 -12.50 -7.21
CA LYS A 40 -8.09 -13.30 -6.58
C LYS A 40 -8.90 -12.51 -5.56
N GLU A 41 -8.26 -11.65 -4.78
CA GLU A 41 -8.90 -10.84 -3.74
C GLU A 41 -9.37 -9.46 -4.22
N SER A 42 -9.20 -9.13 -5.51
CA SER A 42 -9.51 -7.80 -6.07
C SER A 42 -8.85 -6.64 -5.30
N ARG A 43 -7.58 -6.82 -4.91
CA ARG A 43 -6.79 -5.82 -4.17
C ARG A 43 -5.52 -5.46 -4.94
N SER A 44 -4.90 -4.33 -4.59
CA SER A 44 -3.56 -4.01 -5.09
C SER A 44 -2.50 -4.87 -4.40
N ILE A 45 -1.40 -5.18 -5.11
CA ILE A 45 -0.26 -5.93 -4.59
C ILE A 45 0.27 -5.30 -3.29
N SER A 46 0.43 -3.97 -3.26
CA SER A 46 0.91 -3.25 -2.08
C SER A 46 -0.04 -3.35 -0.88
N SER A 47 -1.35 -3.35 -1.13
CA SER A 47 -2.36 -3.51 -0.07
C SER A 47 -2.31 -4.92 0.50
N LEU A 48 -2.23 -5.93 -0.36
CA LEU A 48 -2.17 -7.32 0.05
C LEU A 48 -0.85 -7.63 0.80
N ALA A 49 0.29 -7.17 0.29
CA ALA A 49 1.58 -7.26 0.98
C ALA A 49 1.51 -6.70 2.40
N ARG A 50 0.86 -5.53 2.56
CA ARG A 50 0.68 -4.90 3.87
C ARG A 50 -0.17 -5.76 4.81
N ILE A 51 -1.22 -6.38 4.31
CA ILE A 51 -2.09 -7.27 5.12
C ILE A 51 -1.27 -8.45 5.66
N TYR A 52 -0.53 -9.14 4.80
CA TYR A 52 0.33 -10.26 5.20
C TYR A 52 1.41 -9.84 6.18
N TYR A 53 2.09 -8.71 5.93
CA TYR A 53 3.08 -8.17 6.85
C TYR A 53 2.49 -7.92 8.25
N LEU A 54 1.32 -7.28 8.33
CA LEU A 54 0.66 -7.01 9.61
C LEU A 54 0.19 -8.29 10.32
N ALA A 55 -0.29 -9.27 9.56
CA ALA A 55 -0.69 -10.57 10.10
C ALA A 55 0.52 -11.33 10.68
N GLY A 56 1.61 -11.43 9.92
CA GLY A 56 2.85 -12.05 10.36
C GLY A 56 3.48 -11.35 11.57
N LYS A 57 3.46 -10.01 11.58
CA LYS A 57 3.93 -9.24 12.74
C LYS A 57 3.15 -9.60 14.01
N LYS A 58 1.82 -9.68 13.93
CA LYS A 58 0.98 -10.04 15.07
C LYS A 58 1.27 -11.47 15.56
N SER A 59 1.40 -12.44 14.65
CA SER A 59 1.68 -13.82 15.03
C SER A 59 3.06 -13.99 15.67
N SER A 60 4.07 -13.26 15.19
CA SER A 60 5.42 -13.29 15.77
C SER A 60 5.48 -12.64 17.16
N GLN A 61 4.65 -11.62 17.43
CA GLN A 61 4.62 -10.97 18.74
C GLN A 61 3.98 -11.84 19.84
N VAL A 62 3.13 -12.80 19.47
CA VAL A 62 2.46 -13.71 20.42
C VAL A 62 3.38 -14.86 20.87
N GLN A 63 4.49 -15.13 20.17
CA GLN A 63 5.40 -16.24 20.46
C GLN A 63 6.54 -15.89 21.43
N VAL A 64 6.56 -14.67 21.98
CA VAL A 64 7.64 -14.16 22.85
C VAL A 64 7.24 -14.14 24.34
N GLU A 65 6.11 -14.73 24.69
CA GLU A 65 5.69 -15.00 26.09
C GLU A 65 5.69 -16.51 26.35
#